data_AF-A0A448PNG5-F1
#
_entry.id   AF-A0A448PNG5-F1
#
_cell.length_a   1.000
_cell.length_b   1.000
_cell.length_c   1.000
_cell.angle_alpha   90.00
_cell.angle_beta   90.00
_cell.angle_gamma   90.00
#
_symmetry.space_group_name_H-M   'P 1'
#
loop_
_entity.id
_entity.type
_entity.pdbx_description
1 polymer ?
#
loop_
_entity_poly.entity_id
_entity_poly.type
_entity_poly.pdbx_seq_one_letter_code
_entity_poly.pdbx_strand_id
1 'polypeptide(L)'
;MTAKRASQAMADLRRYLVGARGDRAAVWLDDGTRYTPSELPPSALVITPQPISAPAAGHEIVVREGDLTRDCELLVIDGAMEIAVMDYSLAAFLPVAGPTLIRLATREEWELFLQDADAAITTGCVPAQLIHPMTVLEDADALRTGTVPQTRLTVSSTGVHHHFPGTDRSPAQRDRGDRAWLPRYLTIINALTTLHTLQEEPVEISGLGMRLSETSPQTPVEPADAPIIVRSRAGIRCLIPGNGRMLSVSTTLATILETLMTLPNDTDLAHILDLPPSTIYHAVASLSEAGLISPREVVYSA
;
A
#
# COMPACT_ATOMS: atom_id res chain seq x y z
N MET A 1 -13.40 -18.52 7.90
CA MET A 1 -12.72 -18.75 6.59
C MET A 1 -11.34 -19.35 6.87
N THR A 2 -10.83 -20.29 6.07
CA THR A 2 -9.46 -20.82 6.28
C THR A 2 -8.42 -19.83 5.73
N ALA A 3 -7.21 -19.79 6.29
CA ALA A 3 -6.14 -18.87 5.86
C ALA A 3 -5.83 -18.99 4.35
N LYS A 4 -5.84 -20.22 3.80
CA LYS A 4 -5.65 -20.47 2.36
C LYS A 4 -6.76 -19.84 1.51
N ARG A 5 -8.02 -19.92 1.94
CA ARG A 5 -9.15 -19.32 1.22
C ARG A 5 -9.11 -17.80 1.27
N ALA A 6 -8.74 -17.22 2.41
CA ALA A 6 -8.56 -15.77 2.54
C ALA A 6 -7.42 -15.25 1.65
N SER A 7 -6.28 -15.96 1.63
CA SER A 7 -5.14 -15.62 0.77
C SER A 7 -5.50 -15.68 -0.72
N GLN A 8 -6.24 -16.72 -1.16
CA GLN A 8 -6.72 -16.81 -2.54
C GLN A 8 -7.68 -15.68 -2.88
N ALA A 9 -8.67 -15.42 -2.02
CA ALA A 9 -9.63 -14.34 -2.22
C ALA A 9 -8.94 -12.96 -2.33
N MET A 10 -7.88 -12.72 -1.56
CA MET A 10 -7.10 -11.48 -1.67
C MET A 10 -6.24 -11.41 -2.93
N ALA A 11 -5.68 -12.53 -3.38
CA ALA A 11 -4.98 -12.59 -4.66
C ALA A 11 -5.94 -12.25 -5.81
N ASP A 12 -7.16 -12.80 -5.79
CA ASP A 12 -8.19 -12.53 -6.77
C ASP A 12 -8.68 -11.08 -6.69
N LEU A 13 -8.90 -10.53 -5.49
CA LEU A 13 -9.29 -9.12 -5.30
C LEU A 13 -8.27 -8.17 -5.94
N ARG A 14 -6.98 -8.40 -5.67
CA ARG A 14 -5.89 -7.58 -6.20
C ARG A 14 -5.77 -7.73 -7.71
N ARG A 15 -5.92 -8.96 -8.22
CA ARG A 15 -5.94 -9.26 -9.66
C ARG A 15 -7.04 -8.49 -10.38
N TYR A 16 -8.23 -8.39 -9.80
CA TYR A 16 -9.36 -7.70 -10.43
C TYR A 16 -9.27 -6.17 -10.33
N LEU A 17 -8.78 -5.63 -9.21
CA LEU A 17 -8.99 -4.21 -8.89
C LEU A 17 -7.70 -3.37 -8.80
N VAL A 18 -6.54 -3.96 -8.56
CA VAL A 18 -5.31 -3.17 -8.31
C VAL A 18 -4.51 -2.95 -9.58
N GLY A 19 -4.45 -3.93 -10.48
CA GLY A 19 -3.70 -3.85 -11.74
C GLY A 19 -2.20 -3.66 -11.53
N ALA A 20 -1.55 -4.54 -10.76
CA ALA A 20 -0.16 -4.40 -10.35
C ALA A 20 0.84 -4.36 -11.53
N ARG A 21 2.00 -3.75 -11.33
CA ARG A 21 3.08 -3.72 -12.34
C ARG A 21 3.55 -5.13 -12.68
N GLY A 22 3.59 -5.45 -13.97
CA GLY A 22 4.01 -6.77 -14.48
C GLY A 22 2.87 -7.74 -14.68
N ASP A 23 1.67 -7.44 -14.18
CA ASP A 23 0.46 -8.21 -14.48
C ASP A 23 -0.12 -7.81 -15.84
N ARG A 24 -0.99 -8.70 -16.36
CA ARG A 24 -1.86 -8.38 -17.49
C ARG A 24 -2.72 -7.16 -17.16
N ALA A 25 -3.03 -6.34 -18.18
CA ALA A 25 -3.86 -5.16 -17.95
C ALA A 25 -5.28 -5.56 -17.49
N ALA A 26 -5.75 -5.01 -16.38
CA ALA A 26 -7.14 -5.12 -15.96
C ALA A 26 -7.96 -4.02 -16.67
N VAL A 27 -8.95 -4.44 -17.46
CA VAL A 27 -9.81 -3.58 -18.26
C VAL A 27 -11.24 -3.71 -17.75
N TRP A 28 -11.75 -2.67 -17.10
CA TRP A 28 -13.15 -2.54 -16.74
C TRP A 28 -13.93 -1.99 -17.93
N LEU A 29 -14.96 -2.71 -18.38
CA LEU A 29 -15.93 -2.18 -19.35
C LEU A 29 -17.15 -1.66 -18.59
N ASP A 30 -17.50 -0.39 -18.80
CA ASP A 30 -18.73 0.19 -18.28
C ASP A 30 -19.97 -0.41 -18.93
N ASP A 31 -21.11 -0.28 -18.27
CA ASP A 31 -22.37 -0.76 -18.82
C ASP A 31 -22.70 -0.08 -20.16
N GLY A 32 -23.23 -0.89 -21.09
CA GLY A 32 -23.49 -0.48 -22.47
C GLY A 32 -22.24 -0.24 -23.34
N THR A 33 -21.02 -0.39 -22.81
CA THR A 33 -19.79 -0.23 -23.60
C THR A 33 -19.51 -1.49 -24.41
N ARG A 34 -19.27 -1.33 -25.72
CA ARG A 34 -18.96 -2.44 -26.60
C ARG A 34 -17.53 -2.93 -26.39
N TYR A 35 -17.36 -4.25 -26.28
CA TYR A 35 -16.05 -4.88 -26.35
C TYR A 35 -15.46 -4.75 -27.77
N THR A 36 -14.40 -3.95 -27.90
CA THR A 36 -13.66 -3.71 -29.14
C THR A 36 -12.20 -4.11 -28.94
N PRO A 37 -11.80 -5.37 -29.22
CA PRO A 37 -10.47 -5.88 -28.89
C PRO A 37 -9.30 -5.06 -29.45
N SER A 38 -9.46 -4.48 -30.64
CA SER A 38 -8.42 -3.67 -31.31
C SER A 38 -8.08 -2.37 -30.58
N GLU A 39 -8.92 -1.93 -29.65
CA GLU A 39 -8.73 -0.73 -28.83
C GLU A 39 -8.20 -1.05 -27.43
N LEU A 40 -8.03 -2.34 -27.11
CA LEU A 40 -7.57 -2.80 -25.80
C LEU A 40 -6.12 -3.31 -25.86
N PRO A 41 -5.43 -3.39 -24.71
CA PRO A 41 -4.13 -4.05 -24.64
C PRO A 41 -4.19 -5.50 -25.14
N PRO A 42 -3.17 -6.00 -25.85
CA PRO A 42 -3.18 -7.32 -26.48
C PRO A 42 -3.24 -8.49 -25.46
N SER A 43 -2.88 -8.23 -24.20
CA SER A 43 -3.08 -9.16 -23.09
C SER A 43 -3.80 -8.44 -21.97
N ALA A 44 -5.07 -8.79 -21.78
CA ALA A 44 -5.95 -8.11 -20.85
C ALA A 44 -6.83 -9.09 -20.07
N LEU A 45 -7.12 -8.75 -18.82
CA LEU A 45 -8.23 -9.28 -18.04
C LEU A 45 -9.39 -8.29 -18.20
N VAL A 46 -10.41 -8.68 -18.96
CA VAL A 46 -11.55 -7.83 -19.29
C VAL A 46 -12.71 -8.17 -18.36
N ILE A 47 -13.05 -7.21 -17.50
CA ILE A 47 -14.14 -7.28 -16.52
C ILE A 47 -15.35 -6.58 -17.13
N THR A 48 -16.41 -7.34 -17.41
CA THR A 48 -17.53 -6.90 -18.26
C THR A 48 -18.88 -7.26 -17.63
N PRO A 49 -19.92 -6.43 -17.77
CA PRO A 49 -21.26 -6.75 -17.23
C PRO A 49 -21.96 -7.88 -18.00
N GLN A 50 -21.49 -8.20 -19.21
CA GLN A 50 -22.07 -9.25 -20.05
C GLN A 50 -21.00 -10.21 -20.58
N PRO A 51 -21.35 -11.50 -20.77
CA PRO A 51 -20.42 -12.48 -21.33
C PRO A 51 -20.04 -12.13 -22.77
N ILE A 52 -18.80 -12.44 -23.14
CA ILE A 52 -18.28 -12.28 -24.50
C ILE A 52 -18.04 -13.68 -25.07
N SER A 53 -18.79 -14.05 -26.11
CA SER A 53 -18.78 -15.41 -26.65
C SER A 53 -17.50 -15.80 -27.39
N ALA A 54 -16.76 -14.82 -27.92
CA ALA A 54 -15.53 -15.03 -28.69
C ALA A 54 -14.49 -13.96 -28.35
N PRO A 55 -13.78 -14.10 -27.22
CA PRO A 55 -12.72 -13.17 -26.85
C PRO A 55 -11.53 -13.25 -27.81
N ALA A 56 -10.85 -12.13 -28.00
CA ALA A 56 -9.59 -12.10 -28.71
C ALA A 56 -8.51 -12.92 -27.99
N ALA A 57 -7.56 -13.46 -28.74
CA ALA A 57 -6.42 -14.17 -28.17
C ALA A 57 -5.67 -13.27 -27.18
N GLY A 58 -5.32 -13.81 -26.00
CA GLY A 58 -4.69 -13.05 -24.93
C GLY A 58 -5.66 -12.28 -24.02
N HIS A 59 -6.97 -12.24 -24.33
CA HIS A 59 -7.96 -11.66 -23.45
C HIS A 59 -8.62 -12.75 -22.60
N GLU A 60 -8.59 -12.57 -21.29
CA GLU A 60 -9.40 -13.34 -20.34
C GLU A 60 -10.63 -12.53 -20.01
N ILE A 61 -11.81 -13.14 -20.10
CA ILE A 61 -13.08 -12.46 -19.84
C ILE A 61 -13.59 -12.92 -18.49
N VAL A 62 -13.96 -11.96 -17.65
CA VAL A 62 -14.65 -12.20 -16.40
C VAL A 62 -15.91 -11.36 -16.37
N VAL A 63 -17.03 -12.02 -16.04
CA VAL A 63 -18.32 -11.34 -15.94
C VAL A 63 -18.46 -10.74 -14.55
N ARG A 64 -18.93 -9.50 -14.48
CA ARG A 64 -19.29 -8.83 -13.22
C ARG A 64 -20.80 -8.65 -13.11
N GLU A 65 -21.30 -8.71 -11.90
CA GLU A 65 -22.60 -8.19 -11.50
C GLU A 65 -22.38 -7.00 -10.56
N GLY A 66 -23.23 -5.98 -10.70
CA GLY A 66 -23.02 -4.67 -10.08
C GLY A 66 -22.07 -3.79 -10.89
N ASP A 67 -22.16 -2.48 -10.67
CA ASP A 67 -21.32 -1.48 -11.33
C ASP A 67 -20.70 -0.57 -10.28
N LEU A 68 -19.44 -0.15 -10.48
CA LEU A 68 -18.66 0.67 -9.54
C LEU A 68 -19.10 2.15 -9.54
N THR A 69 -20.41 2.37 -9.61
CA THR A 69 -21.03 3.67 -9.40
C THR A 69 -20.89 4.11 -7.94
N ARG A 70 -21.30 5.35 -7.65
CA ARG A 70 -21.25 5.92 -6.30
C ARG A 70 -22.02 5.09 -5.27
N ASP A 71 -23.13 4.46 -5.68
CA ASP A 71 -24.02 3.73 -4.77
C ASP A 71 -23.73 2.22 -4.79
N CYS A 72 -22.55 1.81 -5.28
CA CYS A 72 -22.15 0.42 -5.30
C CYS A 72 -21.80 -0.08 -3.89
N GLU A 73 -22.56 -1.05 -3.40
CA GLU A 73 -22.28 -1.71 -2.11
C GLU A 73 -21.66 -3.10 -2.29
N LEU A 74 -21.93 -3.74 -3.43
CA LEU A 74 -21.50 -5.12 -3.72
C LEU A 74 -21.20 -5.28 -5.21
N LEU A 75 -20.07 -5.94 -5.49
CA LEU A 75 -19.76 -6.51 -6.79
C LEU A 75 -19.68 -8.03 -6.68
N VAL A 76 -20.14 -8.72 -7.70
CA VAL A 76 -19.91 -10.16 -7.85
C VAL A 76 -19.10 -10.40 -9.11
N ILE A 77 -17.95 -11.04 -8.97
CA ILE A 77 -17.04 -11.37 -10.08
C ILE A 77 -17.11 -12.87 -10.35
N ASP A 78 -17.34 -13.24 -11.60
CA ASP A 78 -17.50 -14.62 -12.10
C ASP A 78 -18.58 -15.45 -11.38
N GLY A 79 -19.61 -14.79 -10.84
CA GLY A 79 -20.68 -15.43 -10.06
C GLY A 79 -20.21 -16.12 -8.76
N ALA A 80 -18.96 -15.90 -8.35
CA ALA A 80 -18.33 -16.64 -7.25
C ALA A 80 -17.67 -15.74 -6.20
N MET A 81 -17.09 -14.62 -6.63
CA MET A 81 -16.36 -13.72 -5.74
C MET A 81 -17.20 -12.49 -5.43
N GLU A 82 -17.72 -12.43 -4.21
CA GLU A 82 -18.35 -11.24 -3.65
C GLU A 82 -17.28 -10.27 -3.13
N ILE A 83 -17.39 -9.01 -3.55
CA ILE A 83 -16.53 -7.91 -3.12
C ILE A 83 -17.44 -6.82 -2.56
N ALA A 84 -17.35 -6.58 -1.26
CA ALA A 84 -18.01 -5.42 -0.67
C ALA A 84 -17.32 -4.15 -1.15
N VAL A 85 -18.10 -3.12 -1.48
CA VAL A 85 -17.60 -1.81 -1.87
C VAL A 85 -18.07 -0.83 -0.81
N MET A 86 -17.11 -0.12 -0.20
CA MET A 86 -17.40 0.82 0.87
C MET A 86 -16.68 2.13 0.61
N ASP A 87 -17.35 3.25 0.81
CA ASP A 87 -16.67 4.53 0.97
C ASP A 87 -15.77 4.51 2.20
N TYR A 88 -14.68 5.27 2.17
CA TYR A 88 -13.69 5.32 3.23
C TYR A 88 -14.29 5.68 4.60
N SER A 89 -15.20 6.66 4.62
CA SER A 89 -15.92 7.12 5.80
C SER A 89 -16.80 6.03 6.41
N LEU A 90 -17.47 5.23 5.58
CA LEU A 90 -18.35 4.16 6.01
C LEU A 90 -17.58 2.94 6.54
N ALA A 91 -16.42 2.65 5.95
CA ALA A 91 -15.57 1.51 6.32
C ALA A 91 -15.07 1.58 7.78
N ALA A 92 -15.09 2.76 8.42
CA ALA A 92 -14.76 2.91 9.83
C ALA A 92 -15.82 2.32 10.79
N PHE A 93 -17.07 2.15 10.33
CA PHE A 93 -18.21 1.76 11.17
C PHE A 93 -18.76 0.38 10.83
N LEU A 94 -18.42 -0.16 9.65
CA LEU A 94 -18.91 -1.46 9.20
C LEU A 94 -17.84 -2.56 9.36
N PRO A 95 -18.23 -3.76 9.80
CA PRO A 95 -17.31 -4.88 9.89
C PRO A 95 -16.90 -5.37 8.50
N VAL A 96 -15.62 -5.71 8.34
CA VAL A 96 -15.11 -6.34 7.12
C VAL A 96 -15.35 -7.84 7.18
N ALA A 97 -16.44 -8.31 6.57
CA ALA A 97 -16.83 -9.72 6.57
C ALA A 97 -16.13 -10.57 5.49
N GLY A 98 -15.52 -9.93 4.49
CA GLY A 98 -14.92 -10.59 3.32
C GLY A 98 -14.07 -9.61 2.49
N PRO A 99 -13.68 -10.00 1.25
CA PRO A 99 -12.98 -9.13 0.32
C PRO A 99 -13.70 -7.79 0.18
N THR A 100 -13.00 -6.70 0.43
CA THR A 100 -13.60 -5.36 0.46
C THR A 100 -12.72 -4.35 -0.26
N LEU A 101 -13.31 -3.61 -1.20
CA LEU A 101 -12.71 -2.43 -1.80
C LEU A 101 -13.14 -1.20 -1.00
N ILE A 102 -12.17 -0.47 -0.46
CA ILE A 102 -12.39 0.83 0.17
C ILE A 102 -12.17 1.92 -0.87
N ARG A 103 -13.21 2.67 -1.20
CA ARG A 103 -13.22 3.73 -2.20
C ARG A 103 -12.76 5.06 -1.61
N LEU A 104 -12.01 5.79 -2.41
CA LEU A 104 -11.70 7.22 -2.22
C LEU A 104 -12.37 7.99 -3.35
N ALA A 105 -13.63 7.69 -3.66
CA ALA A 105 -14.26 8.14 -4.90
C ALA A 105 -14.49 9.67 -4.92
N THR A 106 -14.76 10.29 -3.78
CA THR A 106 -15.02 11.74 -3.70
C THR A 106 -13.88 12.52 -3.05
N ARG A 107 -13.97 13.85 -3.14
CA ARG A 107 -13.05 14.76 -2.47
C ARG A 107 -13.15 14.64 -0.94
N GLU A 108 -14.35 14.49 -0.41
CA GLU A 108 -14.62 14.35 1.01
C GLU A 108 -13.96 13.07 1.57
N GLU A 109 -14.09 11.95 0.87
CA GLU A 109 -13.45 10.69 1.25
C GLU A 109 -11.91 10.79 1.24
N TRP A 110 -11.36 11.52 0.26
CA TRP A 110 -9.94 11.80 0.18
C TRP A 110 -9.44 12.68 1.34
N GLU A 111 -10.16 13.76 1.66
CA GLU A 111 -9.80 14.65 2.76
C GLU A 111 -9.87 13.93 4.11
N LEU A 112 -10.86 13.06 4.33
CA LEU A 112 -10.96 12.24 5.53
C LEU A 112 -9.80 11.25 5.66
N PHE A 113 -9.43 10.57 4.57
CA PHE A 113 -8.25 9.70 4.55
C PHE A 113 -6.96 10.45 4.91
N LEU A 114 -6.77 11.67 4.40
CA LEU A 114 -5.61 12.48 4.75
C LEU A 114 -5.61 12.91 6.23
N GLN A 115 -6.77 13.23 6.80
CA GLN A 115 -6.89 13.56 8.22
C GLN A 115 -6.52 12.38 9.12
N ASP A 116 -7.00 11.18 8.78
CA ASP A 116 -6.63 9.96 9.50
C ASP A 116 -5.14 9.62 9.34
N ALA A 117 -4.57 9.88 8.16
CA ALA A 117 -3.14 9.71 7.94
C ALA A 117 -2.34 10.67 8.84
N ASP A 118 -2.71 11.95 8.92
CA ASP A 118 -2.07 12.94 9.80
C ASP A 118 -2.17 12.51 11.29
N ALA A 119 -3.34 12.04 11.69
CA ALA A 119 -3.58 11.52 13.04
C ALA A 119 -2.72 10.29 13.34
N ALA A 120 -2.60 9.35 12.41
CA ALA A 120 -1.78 8.15 12.56
C ALA A 120 -0.29 8.48 12.68
N ILE A 121 0.21 9.46 11.93
CA ILE A 121 1.59 9.95 12.05
C ILE A 121 1.86 10.51 13.44
N THR A 122 0.87 11.20 14.01
CA THR A 122 1.00 11.84 15.33
C THR A 122 0.81 10.86 16.49
N THR A 123 -0.09 9.88 16.34
CA THR A 123 -0.56 9.03 17.46
C THR A 123 -0.07 7.59 17.40
N GLY A 124 0.40 7.13 16.24
CA GLY A 124 0.71 5.71 16.03
C GLY A 124 -0.52 4.86 15.69
N CYS A 125 -1.72 5.42 15.78
CA CYS A 125 -2.96 4.69 15.59
C CYS A 125 -3.42 4.74 14.14
N VAL A 126 -3.30 3.62 13.43
CA VAL A 126 -3.82 3.47 12.06
C VAL A 126 -5.27 2.98 12.12
N PRO A 127 -6.19 3.54 11.31
CA PRO A 127 -7.56 3.05 11.21
C PRO A 127 -7.63 1.55 10.89
N ALA A 128 -8.44 0.81 11.65
CA ALA A 128 -8.49 -0.65 11.58
C ALA A 128 -8.87 -1.17 10.18
N GLN A 129 -9.74 -0.45 9.46
CA GLN A 129 -10.17 -0.79 8.11
C GLN A 129 -9.02 -0.73 7.09
N LEU A 130 -7.99 0.08 7.32
CA LEU A 130 -6.83 0.18 6.42
C LEU A 130 -5.85 -0.98 6.61
N ILE A 131 -5.78 -1.55 7.82
CA ILE A 131 -4.86 -2.65 8.15
C ILE A 131 -5.53 -4.02 8.15
N HIS A 132 -6.83 -4.08 7.86
CA HIS A 132 -7.57 -5.33 7.80
C HIS A 132 -7.08 -6.21 6.64
N PRO A 133 -6.78 -7.52 6.84
CA PRO A 133 -6.21 -8.37 5.78
C PRO A 133 -7.10 -8.57 4.55
N MET A 134 -8.39 -8.33 4.67
CA MET A 134 -9.37 -8.51 3.59
C MET A 134 -9.73 -7.21 2.84
N THR A 135 -9.04 -6.11 3.10
CA THR A 135 -9.32 -4.82 2.45
C THR A 135 -8.27 -4.47 1.40
N VAL A 136 -8.71 -3.77 0.35
CA VAL A 136 -7.86 -3.06 -0.60
C VAL A 136 -8.34 -1.62 -0.64
N LEU A 137 -7.43 -0.68 -0.40
CA LEU A 137 -7.69 0.74 -0.62
C LEU A 137 -7.55 1.06 -2.11
N GLU A 138 -8.50 1.81 -2.66
CA GLU A 138 -8.46 2.32 -4.03
C GLU A 138 -7.12 3.03 -4.28
N ASP A 139 -6.45 2.66 -5.37
CA ASP A 139 -5.18 3.24 -5.81
C ASP A 139 -4.02 3.15 -4.82
N ALA A 140 -4.08 2.29 -3.81
CA ALA A 140 -3.03 2.16 -2.80
C ALA A 140 -1.61 2.04 -3.40
N ASP A 141 -1.44 1.23 -4.44
CA ASP A 141 -0.15 1.05 -5.10
C ASP A 141 0.32 2.30 -5.86
N ALA A 142 -0.60 2.97 -6.56
CA ALA A 142 -0.31 4.20 -7.29
C ALA A 142 -0.01 5.37 -6.34
N LEU A 143 -0.75 5.44 -5.23
CA LEU A 143 -0.51 6.40 -4.16
C LEU A 143 0.87 6.19 -3.52
N ARG A 144 1.24 4.93 -3.27
CA ARG A 144 2.53 4.54 -2.68
C ARG A 144 3.72 4.76 -3.62
N THR A 145 3.56 4.48 -4.91
CA THR A 145 4.67 4.57 -5.89
C THR A 145 4.73 5.91 -6.63
N GLY A 146 3.70 6.75 -6.49
CA GLY A 146 3.53 7.97 -7.29
C GLY A 146 3.31 7.69 -8.78
N THR A 147 3.10 6.43 -9.17
CA THR A 147 2.91 6.05 -10.58
C THR A 147 1.48 5.57 -10.79
N VAL A 148 0.74 6.26 -11.66
CA VAL A 148 -0.60 5.82 -12.07
C VAL A 148 -0.51 4.43 -12.72
N PRO A 149 -1.40 3.48 -12.41
CA PRO A 149 -1.37 2.14 -13.00
C PRO A 149 -1.73 2.24 -14.48
N GLN A 150 -0.74 2.06 -15.36
CA GLN A 150 -0.95 2.00 -16.80
C GLN A 150 -1.74 0.74 -17.20
N THR A 151 -1.70 -0.27 -16.34
CA THR A 151 -2.32 -1.58 -16.48
C THR A 151 -3.75 -1.64 -15.93
N ARG A 152 -4.32 -0.54 -15.43
CA ARG A 152 -5.73 -0.50 -15.06
C ARG A 152 -6.45 0.51 -15.93
N LEU A 153 -7.43 0.03 -16.69
CA LEU A 153 -8.19 0.80 -17.66
C LEU A 153 -9.68 0.68 -17.37
N THR A 154 -10.39 1.80 -17.44
CA THR A 154 -11.86 1.85 -17.49
C THR A 154 -12.24 2.35 -18.87
N VAL A 155 -13.00 1.55 -19.62
CA VAL A 155 -13.49 1.89 -20.95
C VAL A 155 -14.97 2.22 -20.82
N SER A 156 -15.30 3.46 -21.18
CA SER A 156 -16.63 4.02 -21.13
C SER A 156 -17.04 4.57 -22.49
N SER A 157 -18.30 5.00 -22.60
CA SER A 157 -18.79 5.75 -23.77
C SER A 157 -18.04 7.06 -24.03
N THR A 158 -17.35 7.60 -23.02
CA THR A 158 -16.58 8.85 -23.11
C THR A 158 -15.10 8.63 -23.47
N GLY A 159 -14.64 7.38 -23.47
CA GLY A 159 -13.25 7.01 -23.76
C GLY A 159 -12.63 6.10 -22.70
N VAL A 160 -11.30 6.00 -22.77
CA VAL A 160 -10.47 5.16 -21.90
C VAL A 160 -9.85 6.01 -20.80
N HIS A 161 -10.01 5.57 -19.55
CA HIS A 161 -9.55 6.25 -18.35
C HIS A 161 -8.72 5.32 -17.47
N HIS A 162 -7.84 5.87 -16.61
CA HIS A 162 -7.00 5.10 -15.68
C HIS A 162 -7.48 5.14 -14.21
N HIS A 163 -8.73 5.54 -14.01
CA HIS A 163 -9.41 5.57 -12.72
C HIS A 163 -10.65 4.67 -12.78
N PHE A 164 -11.12 4.19 -11.63
CA PHE A 164 -12.34 3.39 -11.57
C PHE A 164 -13.57 4.20 -11.97
N PRO A 165 -14.67 3.52 -12.37
CA PRO A 165 -15.96 4.18 -12.51
C PRO A 165 -16.36 4.90 -11.21
N GLY A 166 -17.25 5.90 -11.35
CA GLY A 166 -17.77 6.66 -10.21
C GLY A 166 -16.84 7.74 -9.64
N THR A 167 -15.66 7.96 -10.23
CA THR A 167 -14.77 9.10 -9.93
C THR A 167 -14.38 9.83 -11.21
N ASP A 168 -14.07 11.12 -11.12
CA ASP A 168 -13.61 11.96 -12.23
C ASP A 168 -12.09 11.85 -12.48
N ARG A 169 -11.34 11.36 -11.49
CA ARG A 169 -9.89 11.21 -11.54
C ARG A 169 -9.39 10.13 -10.59
N SER A 170 -8.17 9.66 -10.80
CA SER A 170 -7.52 8.73 -9.88
C SER A 170 -7.17 9.44 -8.56
N PRO A 171 -7.39 8.81 -7.38
CA PRO A 171 -6.88 9.33 -6.11
C PRO A 171 -5.38 9.63 -6.13
N ALA A 172 -4.59 8.87 -6.88
CA ALA A 172 -3.14 9.10 -7.00
C ALA A 172 -2.78 10.43 -7.68
N GLN A 173 -3.71 11.03 -8.43
CA GLN A 173 -3.56 12.33 -9.08
C GLN A 173 -4.10 13.50 -8.25
N ARG A 174 -4.67 13.24 -7.06
CA ARG A 174 -5.17 14.29 -6.17
C ARG A 174 -4.03 14.94 -5.40
N ASP A 175 -4.27 16.19 -5.02
CA ASP A 175 -3.33 16.96 -4.20
C ASP A 175 -3.20 16.32 -2.81
N ARG A 176 -1.96 16.14 -2.38
CA ARG A 176 -1.59 15.57 -1.07
C ARG A 176 -1.22 16.68 -0.08
N GLY A 177 -1.11 17.94 -0.53
CA GLY A 177 -0.51 19.04 0.22
C GLY A 177 0.95 18.73 0.55
N ASP A 178 1.40 19.17 1.74
CA ASP A 178 2.78 19.01 2.20
C ASP A 178 3.12 17.59 2.69
N ARG A 179 2.28 16.59 2.40
CA ARG A 179 2.40 15.20 2.88
C ARG A 179 3.32 14.37 1.98
N ALA A 180 4.56 14.81 1.82
CA ALA A 180 5.59 14.07 1.08
C ALA A 180 5.83 12.65 1.65
N TRP A 181 5.44 12.42 2.90
CA TRP A 181 5.51 11.14 3.61
C TRP A 181 4.37 10.16 3.28
N LEU A 182 3.34 10.56 2.53
CA LEU A 182 2.19 9.69 2.24
C LEU A 182 2.58 8.35 1.57
N PRO A 183 3.53 8.30 0.62
CA PRO A 183 4.10 7.04 0.12
C PRO A 183 4.61 6.10 1.22
N ARG A 184 5.37 6.65 2.18
CA ARG A 184 5.92 5.90 3.30
C ARG A 184 4.82 5.38 4.23
N TYR A 185 3.83 6.21 4.53
CA TYR A 185 2.65 5.83 5.31
C TYR A 185 1.90 4.63 4.68
N LEU A 186 1.68 4.64 3.36
CA LEU A 186 1.02 3.53 2.66
C LEU A 186 1.86 2.25 2.65
N THR A 187 3.20 2.36 2.58
CA THR A 187 4.07 1.19 2.78
C THR A 187 3.92 0.62 4.19
N ILE A 188 3.85 1.49 5.21
CA ILE A 188 3.64 1.07 6.60
C ILE A 188 2.28 0.39 6.79
N ILE A 189 1.20 0.91 6.18
CA ILE A 189 -0.11 0.23 6.20
C ILE A 189 0.02 -1.19 5.66
N ASN A 190 0.64 -1.38 4.50
CA ASN A 190 0.82 -2.71 3.91
C ASN A 190 1.65 -3.66 4.80
N ALA A 191 2.63 -3.12 5.53
CA ALA A 191 3.39 -3.87 6.53
C ALA A 191 2.53 -4.25 7.74
N LEU A 192 1.72 -3.32 8.26
CA LEU A 192 0.79 -3.56 9.36
C LEU A 192 -0.27 -4.60 9.01
N THR A 193 -0.80 -4.61 7.78
CA THR A 193 -1.68 -5.67 7.28
C THR A 193 -1.00 -7.05 7.32
N THR A 194 0.29 -7.10 6.97
CA THR A 194 1.09 -8.34 7.04
C THR A 194 1.27 -8.79 8.49
N LEU A 195 1.61 -7.88 9.40
CA LEU A 195 1.79 -8.16 10.83
C LEU A 195 0.48 -8.57 11.51
N HIS A 196 -0.65 -7.95 11.13
CA HIS A 196 -1.97 -8.32 11.60
C HIS A 196 -2.33 -9.75 11.18
N THR A 197 -1.97 -10.15 9.96
CA THR A 197 -2.14 -11.52 9.46
C THR A 197 -1.32 -12.53 10.27
N LEU A 198 -0.14 -12.13 10.75
CA LEU A 198 0.71 -12.93 11.64
C LEU A 198 0.25 -12.92 13.10
N GLN A 199 -0.85 -12.22 13.42
CA GLN A 199 -1.39 -12.06 14.78
C GLN A 199 -0.36 -11.52 15.78
N GLU A 200 0.52 -10.64 15.31
CA GLU A 200 1.46 -9.97 16.20
C GLU A 200 0.70 -9.09 17.20
N GLU A 201 1.13 -9.16 18.47
CA GLU A 201 0.69 -8.28 19.55
C GLU A 201 0.81 -6.80 19.14
N PRO A 202 0.15 -5.85 19.83
CA PRO A 202 0.20 -4.45 19.46
C PRO A 202 1.64 -4.00 19.17
N VAL A 203 1.86 -3.55 17.95
CA VAL A 203 3.16 -3.12 17.46
C VAL A 203 3.20 -1.60 17.39
N GLU A 204 4.37 -1.05 17.63
CA GLU A 204 4.67 0.35 17.40
C GLU A 204 5.62 0.44 16.22
N ILE A 205 5.41 1.42 15.35
CA ILE A 205 6.20 1.61 14.14
C ILE A 205 6.98 2.91 14.28
N SER A 206 8.29 2.87 14.06
CA SER A 206 9.04 4.13 13.99
C SER A 206 8.52 4.99 12.83
N GLY A 207 8.17 6.23 13.17
CA GLY A 207 7.55 7.19 12.25
C GLY A 207 6.04 7.26 12.32
N LEU A 208 5.40 6.44 13.15
CA LEU A 208 3.99 6.59 13.52
C LEU A 208 3.88 6.76 15.04
N GLY A 209 3.67 7.99 15.50
CA GLY A 209 3.48 8.37 16.90
C GLY A 209 4.70 8.19 17.82
N MET A 210 5.81 7.67 17.28
CA MET A 210 7.02 7.43 18.04
C MET A 210 8.27 7.49 17.15
N ARG A 211 9.41 7.77 17.78
CA ARG A 211 10.77 7.60 17.26
C ARG A 211 11.64 6.86 18.27
N LEU A 212 12.63 6.11 17.81
CA LEU A 212 13.62 5.49 18.69
C LEU A 212 14.68 6.50 19.14
N SER A 213 15.01 7.46 18.28
CA SER A 213 15.90 8.58 18.56
C SER A 213 15.10 9.87 18.73
N GLU A 214 15.40 10.64 19.78
CA GLU A 214 14.79 11.97 20.00
C GLU A 214 15.19 13.00 18.93
N THR A 215 16.29 12.74 18.21
CA THR A 215 16.79 13.61 17.15
C THR A 215 16.15 13.36 15.79
N SER A 216 15.40 12.26 15.65
CA SER A 216 14.69 11.92 14.41
C SER A 216 13.50 12.89 14.19
N PRO A 217 13.21 13.32 12.95
CA PRO A 217 12.03 14.11 12.63
C PRO A 217 10.74 13.37 13.00
N GLN A 218 9.74 14.09 13.51
CA GLN A 218 8.47 13.49 13.95
C GLN A 218 7.67 12.88 12.79
N THR A 219 7.61 13.57 11.65
CA THR A 219 7.01 13.01 10.43
C THR A 219 7.98 12.06 9.74
N PRO A 220 7.51 11.01 9.05
CA PRO A 220 8.36 10.19 8.20
C PRO A 220 9.07 11.02 7.14
N VAL A 221 10.35 10.77 6.98
CA VAL A 221 11.20 11.35 5.93
C VAL A 221 11.96 10.27 5.18
N GLU A 222 11.90 9.03 5.69
CA GLU A 222 12.54 7.86 5.12
C GLU A 222 11.96 7.55 3.73
N PRO A 223 12.78 7.02 2.80
CA PRO A 223 12.28 6.52 1.53
C PRO A 223 11.11 5.55 1.71
N ALA A 224 10.16 5.59 0.77
CA ALA A 224 8.93 4.80 0.86
C ALA A 224 9.18 3.29 0.97
N ASP A 225 10.28 2.79 0.39
CA ASP A 225 10.69 1.38 0.34
C ASP A 225 11.78 1.00 1.35
N ALA A 226 12.26 1.95 2.17
CA ALA A 226 13.24 1.68 3.22
C ALA A 226 12.70 0.65 4.25
N PRO A 227 13.57 -0.04 5.01
CA PRO A 227 13.11 -0.93 6.07
C PRO A 227 12.19 -0.23 7.08
N ILE A 228 11.22 -0.97 7.61
CA ILE A 228 10.28 -0.50 8.63
C ILE A 228 10.72 -1.08 9.97
N ILE A 229 10.96 -0.21 10.95
CA ILE A 229 11.33 -0.62 12.30
C ILE A 229 10.04 -0.82 13.11
N VAL A 230 9.90 -2.05 13.62
CA VAL A 230 8.74 -2.52 14.36
C VAL A 230 9.19 -2.85 15.78
N ARG A 231 8.60 -2.19 16.77
CA ARG A 231 8.77 -2.52 18.19
C ARG A 231 7.55 -3.30 18.66
N SER A 232 7.79 -4.44 19.31
CA SER A 232 6.75 -5.21 20.00
C SER A 232 7.29 -5.72 21.34
N ARG A 233 6.46 -6.45 22.09
CA ARG A 233 6.89 -7.14 23.32
C ARG A 233 8.02 -8.16 23.08
N ALA A 234 8.14 -8.69 21.86
CA ALA A 234 9.18 -9.65 21.50
C ALA A 234 10.54 -9.00 21.18
N GLY A 235 10.61 -7.66 21.20
CA GLY A 235 11.80 -6.90 20.86
C GLY A 235 11.61 -6.08 19.58
N ILE A 236 12.73 -5.69 18.96
CA ILE A 236 12.72 -4.85 17.77
C ILE A 236 13.05 -5.69 16.54
N ARG A 237 12.26 -5.49 15.49
CA ARG A 237 12.43 -6.14 14.19
C ARG A 237 12.42 -5.11 13.09
N CYS A 238 13.16 -5.39 12.02
CA CYS A 238 13.11 -4.62 10.77
C CYS A 238 12.38 -5.44 9.71
N LEU A 239 11.30 -4.90 9.16
CA LEU A 239 10.56 -5.46 8.04
C LEU A 239 11.04 -4.81 6.74
N ILE A 240 11.41 -5.63 5.75
CA ILE A 240 11.84 -5.16 4.43
C ILE A 240 10.62 -5.16 3.50
N PRO A 241 10.09 -4.00 3.06
CA PRO A 241 8.82 -3.94 2.33
C PRO A 241 8.79 -4.74 1.04
N GLY A 242 9.92 -4.79 0.31
CA GLY A 242 9.99 -5.41 -1.01
C GLY A 242 9.83 -6.94 -1.01
N ASN A 243 10.17 -7.62 0.08
CA ASN A 243 10.12 -9.09 0.15
C ASN A 243 9.44 -9.62 1.43
N GLY A 244 8.98 -8.73 2.32
CA GLY A 244 8.34 -9.08 3.59
C GLY A 244 9.28 -9.74 4.60
N ARG A 245 10.59 -9.82 4.33
CA ARG A 245 11.56 -10.42 5.24
C ARG A 245 11.63 -9.60 6.52
N MET A 246 11.60 -10.27 7.66
CA MET A 246 11.67 -9.66 8.97
C MET A 246 12.92 -10.14 9.71
N LEU A 247 13.70 -9.20 10.25
CA LEU A 247 14.96 -9.46 10.92
C LEU A 247 14.93 -8.91 12.34
N SER A 248 15.27 -9.71 13.34
CA SER A 248 15.46 -9.24 14.70
C SER A 248 16.74 -8.42 14.81
N VAL A 249 16.66 -7.27 15.46
CA VAL A 249 17.80 -6.36 15.66
C VAL A 249 17.83 -5.89 17.11
N SER A 250 19.02 -5.49 17.58
CA SER A 250 19.13 -4.83 18.88
C SER A 250 18.57 -3.40 18.83
N THR A 251 18.22 -2.84 19.98
CA THR A 251 17.81 -1.43 20.08
C THR A 251 18.86 -0.49 19.49
N THR A 252 20.14 -0.70 19.79
CA THR A 252 21.23 0.11 19.25
C THR A 252 21.29 0.06 17.72
N LEU A 253 21.19 -1.13 17.12
CA LEU A 253 21.18 -1.26 15.65
C LEU A 253 19.95 -0.60 15.02
N ALA A 254 18.79 -0.74 15.66
CA ALA A 254 17.56 -0.12 15.19
C ALA A 254 17.62 1.41 15.29
N THR A 255 18.14 1.96 16.38
CA THR A 255 18.33 3.41 16.54
C THR A 255 19.31 3.95 15.49
N ILE A 256 20.45 3.27 15.26
CA ILE A 256 21.41 3.66 14.22
C ILE A 256 20.76 3.61 12.83
N LEU A 257 20.03 2.54 12.52
CA LEU A 257 19.29 2.41 11.25
C LEU A 257 18.26 3.53 11.08
N GLU A 258 17.46 3.83 12.11
CA GLU A 258 16.50 4.94 12.08
C GLU A 258 17.20 6.24 11.74
N THR A 259 18.28 6.55 12.46
CA THR A 259 19.01 7.82 12.31
C THR A 259 19.65 7.94 10.92
N LEU A 260 20.18 6.85 10.37
CA LEU A 260 20.71 6.80 9.00
C LEU A 260 19.63 7.07 7.95
N MET A 261 18.41 6.58 8.16
CA MET A 261 17.31 6.77 7.20
C MET A 261 16.63 8.14 7.33
N THR A 262 16.80 8.82 8.46
CA THR A 262 16.08 10.06 8.77
C THR A 262 16.93 11.33 8.71
N LEU A 263 18.23 11.23 8.94
CA LEU A 263 19.14 12.37 8.97
C LEU A 263 20.01 12.45 7.69
N PRO A 264 20.57 13.63 7.36
CA PRO A 264 21.49 13.79 6.24
C PRO A 264 22.72 12.87 6.34
N ASN A 265 23.25 12.42 5.19
CA ASN A 265 24.35 11.46 5.12
C ASN A 265 25.68 11.94 5.76
N ASP A 266 25.89 13.25 5.89
CA ASP A 266 27.09 13.88 6.49
C ASP A 266 26.97 14.08 8.01
N THR A 267 25.89 13.58 8.61
CA THR A 267 25.64 13.69 10.04
C THR A 267 26.65 12.87 10.85
N ASP A 268 27.27 13.48 11.87
CA ASP A 268 28.09 12.78 12.85
C ASP A 268 27.22 11.95 13.81
N LEU A 269 26.91 10.72 13.40
CA LEU A 269 26.09 9.78 14.17
C LEU A 269 26.70 9.41 15.52
N ALA A 270 28.03 9.38 15.62
CA ALA A 270 28.72 9.04 16.87
C ALA A 270 28.43 10.12 17.91
N HIS A 271 28.51 11.39 17.50
CA HIS A 271 28.16 12.52 18.34
C HIS A 271 26.66 12.55 18.69
N ILE A 272 25.78 12.42 17.68
CA ILE A 272 24.33 12.50 17.89
C ILE A 272 23.79 11.41 18.81
N LEU A 273 24.30 10.18 18.67
CA LEU A 273 23.80 9.04 19.42
C LEU A 273 24.58 8.78 20.71
N ASP A 274 25.60 9.60 21.01
CA ASP A 274 26.54 9.40 22.12
C ASP A 274 27.14 7.98 22.12
N LEU A 275 27.61 7.55 20.94
CA LEU A 275 28.20 6.23 20.73
C LEU A 275 29.64 6.33 20.23
N PRO A 276 30.53 5.38 20.60
CA PRO A 276 31.86 5.33 20.02
C PRO A 276 31.82 5.19 18.48
N PRO A 277 32.71 5.87 17.73
CA PRO A 277 32.77 5.75 16.28
C PRO A 277 32.94 4.30 15.78
N SER A 278 33.65 3.45 16.53
CA SER A 278 33.80 2.03 16.22
C SER A 278 32.46 1.28 16.27
N THR A 279 31.58 1.62 17.21
CA THR A 279 30.23 1.05 17.31
C THR A 279 29.40 1.41 16.08
N ILE A 280 29.46 2.67 15.63
CA ILE A 280 28.78 3.12 14.41
C ILE A 280 29.30 2.35 13.20
N TYR A 281 30.62 2.23 13.05
CA TYR A 281 31.24 1.51 11.94
C TYR A 281 30.80 0.04 11.88
N HIS A 282 30.86 -0.68 13.00
CA HIS A 282 30.44 -2.08 13.05
C HIS A 282 28.93 -2.25 12.81
N ALA A 283 28.11 -1.34 13.34
CA ALA A 283 26.67 -1.35 13.13
C ALA A 283 26.31 -1.20 11.65
N VAL A 284 26.91 -0.21 10.96
CA VAL A 284 26.68 0.02 9.54
C VAL A 284 27.12 -1.16 8.69
N ALA A 285 28.28 -1.78 9.00
CA ALA A 285 28.72 -2.99 8.32
C ALA A 285 27.68 -4.12 8.49
N SER A 286 27.19 -4.36 9.71
CA SER A 286 26.15 -5.38 9.96
C SER A 286 24.82 -5.07 9.28
N LEU A 287 24.38 -3.81 9.26
CA LEU A 287 23.15 -3.39 8.57
C LEU A 287 23.26 -3.57 7.05
N SER A 288 24.43 -3.27 6.47
CA SER A 288 24.70 -3.50 5.05
C SER A 288 24.74 -4.99 4.71
N GLU A 289 25.40 -5.82 5.52
CA GLU A 289 25.44 -7.28 5.33
C GLU A 289 24.04 -7.91 5.43
N ALA A 290 23.21 -7.38 6.34
CA ALA A 290 21.80 -7.78 6.49
C ALA A 290 20.91 -7.28 5.34
N GLY A 291 21.41 -6.40 4.45
CA GLY A 291 20.65 -5.80 3.37
C GLY A 291 19.56 -4.83 3.85
N LEU A 292 19.77 -4.18 4.99
CA LEU A 292 18.88 -3.14 5.53
C LEU A 292 19.23 -1.74 5.02
N ILE A 293 20.48 -1.52 4.61
CA ILE A 293 20.92 -0.27 3.98
C ILE A 293 21.70 -0.59 2.70
N SER A 294 21.76 0.35 1.77
CA SER A 294 22.55 0.18 0.55
C SER A 294 24.02 0.52 0.82
N PRO A 295 25.00 -0.22 0.26
CA PRO A 295 26.42 0.08 0.47
C PRO A 295 26.87 1.45 -0.09
N ARG A 296 26.02 2.14 -0.87
CA ARG A 296 26.26 3.51 -1.36
C ARG A 296 25.88 4.62 -0.36
N GLU A 297 25.13 4.32 0.69
CA GLU A 297 24.71 5.31 1.71
C GLU A 297 25.82 5.60 2.73
N VAL A 298 26.96 4.90 2.62
CA VAL A 298 28.04 4.96 3.60
C VAL A 298 29.22 5.73 3.01
N VAL A 299 29.15 7.07 3.01
CA VAL A 299 30.34 7.91 2.84
C VAL A 299 30.77 8.36 4.22
N TYR A 300 31.68 7.63 4.85
CA TYR A 300 32.36 8.13 6.03
C TYR A 300 33.37 9.20 5.61
N SER A 301 33.12 10.46 5.98
CA SER A 301 34.23 11.37 6.26
C SER A 301 34.90 10.86 7.53
N ALA A 302 36.11 10.33 7.34
CA ALA A 302 37.02 9.92 8.41
C ALA A 302 37.42 11.09 9.31
#